data_AF-A0A2U0BLW0-F1
#
_entry.id   AF-A0A2U0BLW0-F1
#
_cell.length_a   1.000
_cell.length_b   1.000
_cell.length_c   1.000
_cell.angle_alpha   90.00
_cell.angle_beta   90.00
_cell.angle_gamma   90.00
#
_symmetry.space_group_name_H-M   'P 1'
#
loop_
_entity.id
_entity.type
_entity.pdbx_description
1 polymer ?
#
loop_
_entity_poly.entity_id
_entity_poly.type
_entity_poly.pdbx_seq_one_letter_code
_entity_poly.pdbx_strand_id
1 'polypeptide(L)'
;MFLWEIRVQVMQNQVAIAMGNRVGTEGDVAFAGQSVVVDPYVNAASEADDQEQLIIADIDLTQTAAARKQRPFLGLRRPEWYV
;
A
#
# COMPACT_ATOMS: atom_id res chain seq x y z
N MET A 1 6.44 10.48 -3.50
CA MET A 1 7.32 9.86 -2.48
C MET A 1 6.59 8.71 -1.77
N PHE A 2 5.35 8.93 -1.34
CA PHE A 2 4.50 7.99 -0.61
C PHE A 2 4.21 6.66 -1.33
N LEU A 3 4.12 6.66 -2.66
CA LEU A 3 3.91 5.42 -3.43
C LEU A 3 4.94 4.33 -3.12
N TRP A 4 6.23 4.70 -2.97
CA TRP A 4 7.28 3.74 -2.69
C TRP A 4 7.20 3.19 -1.27
N GLU A 5 6.78 4.01 -0.30
CA GLU A 5 6.57 3.56 1.08
C GLU A 5 5.49 2.49 1.13
N ILE A 6 4.36 2.70 0.43
CA ILE A 6 3.28 1.73 0.34
C ILE A 6 3.73 0.47 -0.42
N ARG A 7 4.42 0.61 -1.55
CA ARG A 7 4.93 -0.53 -2.33
C ARG A 7 5.87 -1.43 -1.52
N VAL A 8 6.72 -0.86 -0.68
CA VAL A 8 7.60 -1.64 0.20
C VAL A 8 6.78 -2.40 1.25
N GLN A 9 5.80 -1.77 1.87
CA GLN A 9 4.92 -2.43 2.86
C GLN A 9 4.11 -3.58 2.24
N VAL A 10 3.58 -3.36 1.04
CA VAL A 10 2.91 -4.40 0.24
C VAL A 10 3.86 -5.55 -0.06
N MET A 11 5.07 -5.25 -0.53
CA MET A 11 6.06 -6.28 -0.86
C MET A 11 6.42 -7.12 0.37
N GLN A 12 6.62 -6.48 1.53
CA GLN A 12 7.01 -7.13 2.78
C GLN A 12 5.92 -7.94 3.45
N ASN A 13 4.65 -7.72 3.11
CA ASN A 13 3.52 -8.39 3.76
C ASN A 13 2.63 -9.17 2.79
N GLN A 14 2.81 -8.96 1.49
CA GLN A 14 2.06 -9.58 0.39
C GLN A 14 0.56 -9.41 0.61
N VAL A 15 0.14 -8.16 0.78
CA VAL A 15 -1.25 -7.76 1.02
C VAL A 15 -1.57 -6.58 0.13
N ALA A 16 -2.85 -6.39 -0.20
CA ALA A 16 -3.30 -5.14 -0.78
C ALA A 16 -3.34 -4.05 0.31
N ILE A 17 -2.93 -2.82 -0.03
CA ILE A 17 -2.99 -1.68 0.87
C ILE A 17 -3.74 -0.54 0.17
N ALA A 18 -4.68 0.06 0.89
CA ALA A 18 -5.34 1.30 0.50
C ALA A 18 -4.96 2.40 1.51
N MET A 19 -4.27 3.43 1.04
CA MET A 19 -3.87 4.59 1.83
C MET A 19 -4.75 5.77 1.42
N GLY A 20 -5.58 6.24 2.35
CA GLY A 20 -6.27 7.51 2.23
C GLY A 20 -5.41 8.63 2.80
N ASN A 21 -5.16 9.66 2.02
CA ASN A 21 -4.46 10.87 2.45
C ASN A 21 -5.36 12.10 2.31
N ARG A 22 -4.95 13.16 3.01
CA ARG A 22 -5.60 14.47 2.94
C ARG A 22 -4.94 15.34 1.87
N VAL A 23 -5.72 16.28 1.33
CA VAL A 23 -5.28 17.36 0.43
C VAL A 23 -5.57 18.72 1.06
N GLY A 24 -4.90 19.77 0.57
CA GLY A 24 -5.07 21.14 1.04
C GLY A 24 -4.17 21.50 2.22
N THR A 25 -4.49 22.61 2.89
CA THR A 25 -3.65 23.20 3.94
C THR A 25 -4.43 23.32 5.25
N GLU A 26 -3.80 22.97 6.36
CA GLU A 26 -4.31 23.21 7.71
C GLU A 26 -3.27 24.02 8.50
N GLY A 27 -3.58 25.29 8.77
CA GLY A 27 -2.62 26.23 9.33
C GLY A 27 -1.39 26.36 8.43
N ASP A 28 -0.22 26.01 8.98
CA ASP A 28 1.07 26.05 8.27
C ASP A 28 1.45 24.71 7.61
N VAL A 29 0.58 23.69 7.66
CA VAL A 29 0.85 22.35 7.12
C VAL A 29 0.12 22.15 5.80
N ALA A 30 0.87 21.89 4.72
CA ALA A 30 0.33 21.47 3.44
C ALA A 30 0.34 19.94 3.30
N PHE A 31 -0.81 19.35 2.98
CA PHE A 31 -0.93 17.92 2.75
C PHE A 31 -0.76 17.58 1.27
N ALA A 32 -0.05 16.49 0.99
CA ALA A 32 0.38 16.14 -0.35
C ALA A 32 -0.65 15.37 -1.19
N GLY A 33 -1.78 14.92 -0.61
CA GLY A 33 -2.68 14.01 -1.29
C GLY A 33 -2.01 12.69 -1.61
N GLN A 34 -2.07 12.24 -2.86
CA GLN A 34 -1.44 10.98 -3.29
C GLN A 34 -1.98 9.76 -2.54
N SER A 35 -3.29 9.76 -2.25
CA SER A 35 -4.01 8.56 -1.85
C SER A 35 -3.76 7.45 -2.87
N VAL A 36 -3.54 6.22 -2.43
CA VAL A 36 -3.11 5.15 -3.34
C VAL A 36 -3.67 3.81 -2.91
N VAL A 37 -4.03 2.99 -3.90
CA VAL A 37 -4.36 1.58 -3.71
C VAL A 37 -3.34 0.74 -4.46
N VAL A 38 -2.70 -0.20 -3.75
CA VAL A 38 -1.67 -1.08 -4.31
C VAL A 38 -2.08 -2.53 -4.10
N ASP A 39 -1.96 -3.34 -5.15
CA ASP A 39 -2.30 -4.77 -5.14
C ASP A 39 -1.22 -5.63 -4.44
N PRO A 40 -1.49 -6.91 -4.13
CA PRO A 40 -0.50 -7.80 -3.50
C PRO A 40 0.76 -8.10 -4.33
N TYR A 41 0.77 -7.74 -5.63
CA TYR A 41 1.90 -7.89 -6.55
C TYR A 41 2.71 -6.59 -6.71
N VAL A 42 2.42 -5.55 -5.90
CA VAL A 42 3.11 -4.26 -5.87
C VAL A 42 2.76 -3.35 -7.06
N ASN A 43 1.70 -3.66 -7.82
CA ASN A 43 1.20 -2.74 -8.84
C ASN A 43 0.25 -1.73 -8.20
N ALA A 44 0.38 -0.45 -8.58
CA ALA A 44 -0.58 0.56 -8.18
C ALA A 44 -1.86 0.38 -8.99
N ALA A 45 -2.96 0.07 -8.31
CA ALA A 45 -4.28 -0.07 -8.92
C ALA A 45 -4.93 1.30 -9.15
N SER A 46 -4.68 2.26 -8.26
CA SER A 46 -5.15 3.65 -8.39
C SER A 46 -4.27 4.59 -7.57
N GLU A 47 -4.02 5.80 -8.07
CA GLU A 47 -3.27 6.86 -7.40
C GLU A 47 -3.99 8.19 -7.64
N ALA A 48 -4.28 8.90 -6.56
CA ALA A 48 -4.84 10.25 -6.58
C ALA A 48 -3.74 11.30 -6.76
N ASP A 49 -4.11 12.49 -7.17
CA ASP A 49 -3.25 13.68 -7.22
C ASP A 49 -3.29 14.46 -5.89
N ASP A 50 -2.97 15.76 -5.95
CA ASP A 50 -2.98 16.70 -4.82
C ASP A 50 -4.30 17.46 -4.65
N GLN A 51 -5.37 17.05 -5.35
CA GLN A 51 -6.72 17.61 -5.29
C GLN A 51 -7.73 16.67 -4.65
N GLU A 52 -8.86 17.23 -4.20
CA GLU A 52 -9.93 16.45 -3.58
C GLU A 52 -10.62 15.56 -4.63
N GLN A 53 -10.56 14.25 -4.41
CA GLN A 53 -11.16 13.28 -5.32
C GLN A 53 -11.51 11.97 -4.63
N LEU A 54 -12.42 11.22 -5.26
CA LEU A 54 -12.73 9.85 -4.89
C LEU A 54 -12.03 8.89 -5.86
N ILE A 55 -11.15 8.04 -5.34
CA ILE A 55 -10.57 6.93 -6.09
C ILE A 55 -11.30 5.62 -5.75
N ILE A 56 -11.60 4.83 -6.76
CA ILE A 56 -12.25 3.52 -6.63
C ILE A 56 -11.35 2.50 -7.34
N ALA A 57 -11.09 1.38 -6.67
CA ALA A 57 -10.29 0.29 -7.21
C ALA A 57 -10.87 -1.06 -6.78
N ASP A 58 -10.91 -2.00 -7.71
CA ASP A 58 -11.29 -3.38 -7.45
C ASP A 58 -10.06 -4.20 -7.05
N ILE A 59 -10.15 -4.86 -5.89
CA ILE A 59 -9.08 -5.73 -5.38
C ILE A 59 -9.59 -7.16 -5.27
N ASP A 60 -8.92 -8.07 -5.97
CA ASP A 60 -9.16 -9.50 -5.83
C ASP A 60 -8.35 -10.07 -4.65
N LEU A 61 -9.06 -10.39 -3.57
CA LEU A 61 -8.45 -10.95 -2.36
C LEU A 61 -7.83 -12.33 -2.55
N THR A 62 -8.23 -13.07 -3.59
CA THR A 62 -7.65 -14.39 -3.88
C THR A 62 -6.18 -14.29 -4.32
N GLN A 63 -5.79 -13.14 -4.90
CA GLN A 63 -4.42 -12.87 -5.33
C GLN A 63 -3.43 -12.82 -4.16
N THR A 64 -3.87 -12.44 -2.96
CA THR A 64 -3.03 -12.44 -1.75
C THR A 64 -2.47 -13.82 -1.45
N ALA A 65 -3.32 -14.86 -1.54
CA ALA A 65 -2.89 -16.23 -1.31
C ALA A 65 -1.90 -16.72 -2.39
N ALA A 66 -2.12 -16.35 -3.65
CA ALA A 66 -1.23 -16.67 -4.75
C ALA A 66 0.14 -15.98 -4.61
N ALA A 67 0.16 -14.68 -4.31
CA ALA A 67 1.38 -13.89 -4.10
C ALA A 67 2.23 -14.47 -2.96
N ARG A 68 1.60 -14.86 -1.84
CA ARG A 68 2.26 -15.53 -0.71
C ARG A 68 2.89 -16.88 -1.07
N LYS A 69 2.20 -17.69 -1.90
CA LYS A 69 2.76 -18.95 -2.40
C LYS A 69 3.95 -18.72 -3.33
N GLN A 70 3.92 -17.67 -4.15
CA GLN A 70 5.02 -17.36 -5.07
C GLN A 70 6.28 -16.90 -4.34
N ARG A 71 6.15 -16.15 -3.24
CA ARG A 71 7.30 -15.66 -2.45
C ARG A 71 7.09 -15.91 -0.95
N PRO A 72 7.32 -17.13 -0.43
CA PRO A 72 6.90 -17.52 0.92
C PRO A 72 7.85 -17.03 2.05
N PHE A 73 8.36 -15.80 1.97
CA PHE A 73 9.38 -15.30 2.91
C PHE A 73 8.81 -15.02 4.32
N LEU A 74 7.50 -14.80 4.46
CA LEU A 74 6.84 -14.65 5.76
C LEU A 74 7.04 -15.87 6.66
N GLY A 75 7.07 -17.07 6.08
CA GLY A 75 7.33 -18.32 6.79
C GLY A 75 8.79 -18.54 7.17
N LEU A 76 9.71 -17.72 6.64
CA LEU A 76 11.14 -17.78 6.95
C LEU A 76 11.53 -16.86 8.13
N ARG A 77 10.55 -16.15 8.69
CA ARG A 77 10.74 -15.32 9.89
C ARG A 77 11.18 -16.22 11.06
N ARG A 78 12.04 -15.68 11.93
CA ARG A 78 12.51 -16.32 13.17
C ARG A 78 12.09 -15.46 14.36
N PRO A 79 10.82 -15.49 14.76
CA PRO A 79 10.30 -14.63 15.83
C PRO A 79 11.06 -14.76 17.15
N GLU A 80 11.69 -15.90 17.40
CA GLU A 80 12.48 -16.17 18.59
C GLU A 80 13.77 -15.33 18.70
N TRP A 81 14.17 -14.62 17.65
CA TRP A 81 15.34 -13.72 17.61
C TRP A 81 14.97 -12.23 17.63
N TYR A 82 13.68 -11.90 17.65
CA TYR A 82 13.24 -10.51 17.71
C TYR A 82 13.32 -10.07 19.17
N VAL A 83 14.35 -9.29 19.50
CA VAL A 83 14.57 -8.69 20.84
C VAL A 83 13.67 -7.49 21.03
#